data_AF-A0A842IUB7-F1
#
_entry.id   AF-A0A842IUB7-F1
#
_cell.length_a   1.000
_cell.length_b   1.000
_cell.length_c   1.000
_cell.angle_alpha   90.00
_cell.angle_beta   90.00
_cell.angle_gamma   90.00
#
_symmetry.space_group_name_H-M   'P 1'
#
loop_
_entity.id
_entity.type
_entity.pdbx_description
1 polymer ?
#
loop_
_entity_poly.entity_id
_entity_poly.type
_entity_poly.pdbx_seq_one_letter_code
_entity_poly.pdbx_strand_id
1 'polypeptide(L)'
;MVLEPGEYRPSENTINDLIQSGRLRLLKNKTLKLLLYNWQSELKDVHVAFERAELKIDNEFIPYLSQHYALKDIDKYGALKWEENTNLKIDKYAIFNDIEFENITDDYLYRVVAAKKSLERIGKTIDAILEQTND
;
A
#
# COMPACT_ATOMS: atom_id res chain seq x y z
N MET A 1 -14.73 4.89 5.30
CA MET A 1 -13.87 3.98 4.51
C MET A 1 -12.62 4.76 4.17
N VAL A 2 -11.45 4.31 4.65
CA VAL A 2 -10.17 4.90 4.24
C VAL A 2 -9.75 4.14 3.00
N LEU A 3 -9.79 4.81 1.84
CA LEU A 3 -9.37 4.21 0.57
C LEU A 3 -7.84 4.17 0.46
N GLU A 4 -7.12 4.99 1.21
CA GLU A 4 -5.66 5.04 1.18
C GLU A 4 -5.06 4.00 2.14
N PRO A 5 -4.44 2.92 1.62
CA PRO A 5 -3.71 2.01 2.48
C PRO A 5 -2.47 2.76 2.97
N GLY A 6 -2.51 3.29 4.20
CA GLY A 6 -1.36 4.01 4.77
C GLY A 6 -0.06 3.22 4.59
N GLU A 7 0.90 3.80 3.88
CA GLU A 7 2.12 3.10 3.49
C GLU A 7 3.14 2.99 4.64
N TYR A 8 3.81 1.83 4.73
CA TYR A 8 4.96 1.67 5.61
C TYR A 8 6.21 2.37 5.06
N ARG A 9 6.56 3.52 5.65
CA ARG A 9 7.73 4.34 5.25
C ARG A 9 8.69 4.56 6.42
N PRO A 10 9.52 3.58 6.79
CA PRO A 10 10.51 3.74 7.85
C PRO A 10 11.65 4.66 7.41
N SER A 11 12.39 5.22 8.38
CA SER A 11 13.62 5.95 8.07
C SER A 11 14.71 4.99 7.59
N GLU A 12 15.30 5.28 6.44
CA GLU A 12 16.40 4.50 5.86
C GLU A 12 17.77 5.16 6.04
N ASN A 13 17.83 6.35 6.67
CA ASN A 13 19.04 7.19 6.71
C ASN A 13 20.27 6.44 7.22
N THR A 14 20.17 5.78 8.37
CA THR A 14 21.28 5.06 8.97
C THR A 14 21.80 3.92 8.09
N ILE A 15 20.90 3.19 7.43
CA ILE A 15 21.27 2.07 6.57
C ILE A 15 21.89 2.59 5.27
N ASN A 16 21.29 3.61 4.67
CA ASN A 16 21.80 4.27 3.48
C ASN A 16 23.20 4.85 3.72
N ASP A 17 23.43 5.48 4.88
CA ASP A 17 24.74 5.98 5.27
C ASP A 17 25.77 4.84 5.39
N LEU A 18 25.40 3.71 6.01
CA LEU A 18 26.27 2.53 6.13
C LEU A 18 26.62 1.93 4.76
N ILE A 19 25.68 1.92 3.82
CA ILE A 19 25.87 1.41 2.46
C ILE A 19 26.75 2.35 1.65
N GLN A 20 26.42 3.65 1.61
CA GLN A 20 27.12 4.66 0.82
C GLN A 20 28.55 4.89 1.33
N SER A 21 28.76 4.86 2.65
CA SER A 21 30.10 4.97 3.24
C SER A 21 30.95 3.69 3.09
N GLY A 22 30.37 2.60 2.56
CA GLY A 22 31.03 1.30 2.45
C GLY A 22 31.26 0.58 3.78
N ARG A 23 30.86 1.18 4.91
CA ARG A 23 31.04 0.63 6.26
C ARG A 23 30.25 -0.66 6.47
N LEU A 24 29.16 -0.87 5.75
CA LEU A 24 28.43 -2.13 5.74
C LEU A 24 29.34 -3.33 5.38
N ARG A 25 30.38 -3.12 4.57
CA ARG A 25 31.35 -4.17 4.21
C ARG A 25 32.15 -4.68 5.42
N LEU A 26 32.30 -3.86 6.47
CA LEU A 26 33.05 -4.18 7.69
C LEU A 26 32.28 -5.11 8.63
N LEU A 27 30.97 -5.29 8.44
CA LEU A 27 30.20 -6.27 9.20
C LEU A 27 30.76 -7.68 8.97
N LYS A 28 31.19 -8.31 10.07
CA LYS A 28 31.71 -9.69 10.08
C LYS A 28 30.60 -10.72 9.90
N ASN A 29 29.43 -10.46 10.51
CA ASN A 29 28.26 -11.32 10.34
C ASN A 29 27.75 -11.21 8.89
N LYS A 30 28.06 -12.23 8.09
CA LYS A 30 27.67 -12.31 6.67
C LYS A 30 26.15 -12.43 6.51
N THR A 31 25.49 -13.16 7.41
CA THR A 31 24.03 -13.34 7.42
C THR A 31 23.34 -12.00 7.65
N LEU A 32 23.74 -11.27 8.69
CA LEU A 32 23.22 -9.93 8.97
C LEU A 32 23.41 -8.98 7.79
N LYS A 33 24.59 -9.00 7.16
CA LYS A 33 24.86 -8.18 5.97
C LYS A 33 23.89 -8.48 4.82
N LEU A 34 23.64 -9.76 4.54
CA LEU A 34 22.69 -10.17 3.50
C LEU A 34 21.26 -9.74 3.83
N LEU A 35 20.84 -9.92 5.08
CA LEU A 35 19.50 -9.52 5.55
C LEU A 35 19.28 -8.01 5.40
N LEU A 36 20.28 -7.18 5.71
CA LEU A 36 20.18 -5.71 5.56
C LEU A 36 20.04 -5.29 4.09
N TYR A 37 20.73 -5.96 3.16
CA TYR A 37 20.54 -5.73 1.73
C TYR A 37 19.15 -6.18 1.24
N ASN A 38 18.69 -7.35 1.70
CA ASN A 38 17.36 -7.85 1.35
C ASN A 38 16.27 -6.91 1.86
N TRP A 39 16.38 -6.45 3.11
CA TRP A 39 15.45 -5.49 3.71
C TRP A 39 15.32 -4.21 2.87
N GLN A 40 16.44 -3.63 2.42
CA GLN A 40 16.43 -2.44 1.56
C GLN A 40 15.73 -2.71 0.22
N SER A 41 16.01 -3.87 -0.41
CA SER A 41 15.33 -4.25 -1.65
C SER A 41 13.83 -4.46 -1.44
N GLU A 42 13.46 -5.12 -0.34
CA GLU A 42 12.07 -5.41 0.00
C GLU A 42 11.27 -4.16 0.38
N LEU A 43 11.90 -3.15 0.98
CA LEU A 43 11.28 -1.84 1.20
C LEU A 43 10.82 -1.21 -0.11
N LYS A 44 11.65 -1.26 -1.14
CA LYS A 44 11.29 -0.75 -2.47
C LYS A 44 10.11 -1.52 -3.06
N ASP A 45 10.07 -2.84 -2.89
CA ASP A 45 8.93 -3.64 -3.34
C ASP A 45 7.64 -3.29 -2.60
N VAL A 46 7.71 -3.06 -1.29
CA VAL A 46 6.57 -2.59 -0.49
C VAL A 46 6.06 -1.27 -1.05
N HIS A 47 6.95 -0.29 -1.25
CA HIS A 47 6.58 1.00 -1.81
C HIS A 47 5.84 0.87 -3.15
N VAL A 48 6.39 0.11 -4.08
CA VAL A 48 5.78 -0.14 -5.39
C VAL A 48 4.42 -0.85 -5.28
N ALA A 49 4.26 -1.78 -4.33
CA ALA A 49 3.00 -2.48 -4.14
C ALA A 49 1.89 -1.56 -3.63
N PHE A 50 2.20 -0.65 -2.72
CA PHE A 50 1.28 0.36 -2.23
C PHE A 50 0.94 1.40 -3.29
N GLU A 51 1.95 1.95 -3.98
CA GLU A 51 1.77 2.91 -5.08
C GLU A 51 0.85 2.34 -6.16
N ARG A 52 0.99 1.06 -6.51
CA ARG A 52 0.12 0.39 -7.48
C ARG A 52 -1.34 0.29 -7.05
N ALA A 53 -1.61 0.21 -5.75
CA ALA A 53 -2.97 0.19 -5.20
C ALA A 53 -3.57 1.60 -5.21
N GLU A 54 -2.79 2.61 -4.83
CA GLU A 54 -3.17 4.03 -4.90
C GLU A 54 -3.48 4.46 -6.33
N LEU A 55 -2.60 4.14 -7.30
CA LEU A 55 -2.83 4.43 -8.71
C LEU A 55 -4.10 3.78 -9.26
N LYS A 56 -4.54 2.65 -8.70
CA LYS A 56 -5.80 2.00 -9.11
C LYS A 56 -7.02 2.80 -8.63
N ILE A 57 -6.93 3.40 -7.45
CA ILE A 57 -7.97 4.29 -6.92
C ILE A 57 -8.05 5.55 -7.77
N ASP A 58 -6.92 6.23 -7.97
CA ASP A 58 -6.87 7.54 -8.60
C ASP A 58 -7.20 7.50 -10.09
N ASN A 59 -6.76 6.46 -10.80
CA ASN A 59 -6.89 6.40 -12.26
C ASN A 59 -8.11 5.60 -12.74
N GLU A 60 -8.71 4.76 -11.90
CA GLU A 60 -9.80 3.87 -12.33
C GLU A 60 -11.01 3.96 -11.39
N PHE A 61 -10.82 3.72 -10.09
CA PHE A 61 -11.94 3.66 -9.14
C PHE A 61 -12.66 5.00 -9.00
N ILE A 62 -11.93 6.10 -8.78
CA ILE A 62 -12.51 7.45 -8.64
C ILE A 62 -13.12 7.94 -9.95
N PRO A 63 -12.43 7.84 -11.12
CA PRO A 63 -13.04 8.20 -12.40
C PRO A 63 -14.35 7.46 -12.68
N TYR A 64 -14.39 6.14 -12.51
CA TYR A 64 -15.61 5.36 -12.67
C TYR A 64 -16.72 5.84 -11.72
N LEU A 65 -16.44 5.89 -10.41
CA LEU A 65 -17.44 6.32 -9.43
C LEU A 65 -17.95 7.73 -9.70
N SER A 66 -17.12 8.66 -10.16
CA SER A 66 -17.52 10.04 -10.44
C SER A 66 -18.57 10.15 -11.56
N GLN A 67 -18.65 9.15 -12.43
CA GLN A 67 -19.61 9.09 -13.55
C GLN A 67 -20.87 8.30 -13.20
N HIS A 68 -20.74 7.30 -12.32
CA HIS A 68 -21.81 6.32 -12.07
C HIS A 68 -22.41 6.41 -10.67
N TYR A 69 -21.83 7.19 -9.76
CA TYR A 69 -22.28 7.32 -8.37
C TYR A 69 -22.03 8.73 -7.80
N ALA A 70 -22.81 9.13 -6.80
CA ALA A 70 -22.54 10.40 -6.10
C ALA A 70 -21.45 10.22 -5.04
N LEU A 71 -20.26 10.79 -5.28
CA LEU A 71 -19.16 10.78 -4.30
C LEU A 71 -19.58 11.36 -2.94
N LYS A 72 -20.49 12.35 -2.92
CA LYS A 72 -21.09 12.90 -1.69
C LYS A 72 -21.67 11.81 -0.77
N ASP A 73 -22.34 10.81 -1.35
CA ASP A 73 -22.97 9.73 -0.60
C ASP A 73 -21.94 8.75 -0.03
N ILE A 74 -20.82 8.59 -0.73
CA ILE A 74 -19.69 7.78 -0.27
C ILE A 74 -18.98 8.52 0.89
N ASP A 75 -18.73 9.82 0.70
CA ASP A 75 -18.05 10.69 1.67
C ASP A 75 -18.82 10.92 2.97
N LYS A 76 -20.11 10.56 3.02
CA LYS A 76 -20.86 10.44 4.28
C LYS A 76 -20.14 9.55 5.30
N TYR A 77 -19.49 8.50 4.82
CA TYR A 77 -18.67 7.58 5.64
C TYR A 77 -17.16 7.86 5.49
N GLY A 78 -16.81 8.96 4.83
CA GLY A 78 -15.44 9.40 4.56
C GLY A 78 -15.00 10.55 5.48
N ALA A 79 -14.00 11.29 5.04
CA ALA A 79 -13.42 12.40 5.81
C ALA A 79 -14.36 13.61 5.90
N LEU A 80 -15.12 13.89 4.83
CA LEU A 80 -16.02 15.04 4.75
C LEU A 80 -17.30 14.87 5.57
N LYS A 81 -17.69 13.63 5.88
CA LYS A 81 -18.82 13.28 6.76
C LYS A 81 -20.11 14.04 6.42
N TRP A 82 -20.46 14.10 5.13
CA TRP A 82 -21.68 14.77 4.69
C TRP A 82 -22.91 14.26 5.48
N GLU A 83 -23.64 15.19 6.10
CA GLU A 83 -24.82 14.84 6.91
C GLU A 83 -25.91 14.21 6.03
N GLU A 84 -26.12 14.81 4.86
CA GLU A 84 -27.13 14.43 3.89
C GLU A 84 -26.52 13.80 2.63
N ASN A 85 -27.25 12.83 2.07
CA ASN A 85 -26.96 12.28 0.76
C ASN A 85 -27.20 13.32 -0.35
N THR A 86 -26.92 12.93 -1.59
CA THR A 86 -27.28 13.67 -2.79
C THR A 86 -28.79 13.70 -2.97
N ASN A 87 -29.28 14.80 -3.53
CA ASN A 87 -30.68 14.92 -3.98
C ASN A 87 -30.86 14.47 -5.44
N LEU A 88 -29.77 14.04 -6.10
CA LEU A 88 -29.81 13.52 -7.46
C LEU A 88 -30.51 12.16 -7.49
N LYS A 89 -31.33 11.93 -8.53
CA LYS A 89 -31.94 10.63 -8.79
C LYS A 89 -30.91 9.74 -9.49
N ILE A 90 -30.29 8.84 -8.74
CA ILE A 90 -29.28 7.90 -9.24
C ILE A 90 -29.70 6.49 -8.80
N ASP A 91 -29.62 5.53 -9.71
CA ASP A 91 -29.73 4.11 -9.34
C ASP A 91 -28.40 3.64 -8.73
N LYS A 92 -28.35 3.62 -7.39
CA LYS A 92 -27.18 3.25 -6.62
C LYS A 92 -26.78 1.79 -6.79
N TYR A 93 -27.70 0.92 -7.21
CA TYR A 93 -27.44 -0.50 -7.34
C TYR A 93 -26.93 -0.89 -8.72
N ALA A 94 -26.99 0.04 -9.69
CA ALA A 94 -26.53 -0.20 -11.05
C ALA A 94 -25.07 -0.62 -11.10
N ILE A 95 -24.19 -0.01 -10.29
CA ILE A 95 -22.76 -0.32 -10.26
C ILE A 95 -22.46 -1.77 -9.86
N PHE A 96 -23.33 -2.41 -9.06
CA PHE A 96 -23.12 -3.80 -8.63
C PHE A 96 -23.47 -4.84 -9.70
N ASN A 97 -24.04 -4.40 -10.83
CA ASN A 97 -24.31 -5.25 -11.99
C ASN A 97 -23.46 -4.82 -13.20
N ASP A 98 -22.42 -4.01 -12.98
CA ASP A 98 -21.52 -3.53 -14.02
C ASP A 98 -20.19 -4.28 -13.99
N ILE A 99 -19.83 -4.87 -15.12
CA ILE A 99 -18.59 -5.62 -15.30
C ILE A 99 -17.34 -4.73 -15.16
N GLU A 100 -17.43 -3.44 -15.52
CA GLU A 100 -16.31 -2.52 -15.34
C GLU A 100 -16.02 -2.31 -13.85
N PHE A 101 -17.06 -2.07 -13.05
CA PHE A 101 -16.93 -1.95 -11.61
C PHE A 101 -16.41 -3.23 -10.95
N GLU A 102 -16.90 -4.41 -11.39
CA GLU A 102 -16.42 -5.70 -10.91
C GLU A 102 -14.92 -5.88 -11.16
N ASN A 103 -14.46 -5.61 -12.38
CA ASN A 103 -13.05 -5.75 -12.77
C ASN A 103 -12.14 -4.75 -12.04
N ILE A 104 -12.57 -3.48 -11.90
CA ILE A 104 -11.81 -2.47 -11.17
C ILE A 104 -11.66 -2.90 -9.70
N THR A 105 -12.75 -3.41 -9.11
CA THR A 105 -12.76 -3.87 -7.71
C THR A 105 -11.88 -5.09 -7.49
N ASP A 106 -11.97 -6.12 -8.34
CA ASP A 106 -11.15 -7.32 -8.21
C ASP A 106 -9.65 -7.02 -8.37
N ASP A 107 -9.26 -6.23 -9.36
CA ASP A 107 -7.85 -5.83 -9.54
C ASP A 107 -7.35 -4.97 -8.36
N TYR A 108 -8.18 -4.06 -7.85
CA TYR A 108 -7.84 -3.31 -6.63
C TYR A 108 -7.62 -4.24 -5.44
N LEU A 109 -8.51 -5.21 -5.20
CA LEU A 109 -8.37 -6.18 -4.11
C LEU A 109 -7.12 -7.05 -4.28
N TYR A 110 -6.82 -7.49 -5.51
CA TYR A 110 -5.59 -8.21 -5.82
C TYR A 110 -4.34 -7.41 -5.42
N ARG A 111 -4.31 -6.11 -5.73
CA ARG A 111 -3.19 -5.21 -5.38
C ARG A 111 -3.05 -5.01 -3.88
N VAL A 112 -4.17 -4.83 -3.16
CA VAL A 112 -4.17 -4.76 -1.69
C VAL A 112 -3.60 -6.04 -1.09
N VAL A 113 -3.99 -7.21 -1.60
CA VAL A 113 -3.44 -8.50 -1.16
C VAL A 113 -1.94 -8.60 -1.46
N ALA A 114 -1.48 -8.10 -2.61
CA ALA A 114 -0.07 -8.06 -2.95
C ALA A 114 0.74 -7.16 -2.00
N ALA A 115 0.24 -5.96 -1.69
CA ALA A 115 0.85 -5.04 -0.73
C ALA A 115 0.91 -5.63 0.69
N LYS A 116 -0.15 -6.33 1.12
CA LYS A 116 -0.14 -7.08 2.38
C LYS A 116 0.96 -8.14 2.40
N LYS A 117 1.09 -8.93 1.33
CA LYS A 117 2.14 -9.97 1.23
C LYS A 117 3.55 -9.38 1.26
N SER A 118 3.78 -8.21 0.66
CA SER A 118 5.08 -7.55 0.75
C SER A 118 5.39 -7.08 2.18
N LEU A 119 4.38 -6.61 2.93
CA LEU A 119 4.53 -6.27 4.36
C LEU A 119 4.85 -7.49 5.22
N GLU A 120 4.16 -8.61 4.98
CA GLU A 120 4.44 -9.86 5.71
C GLU A 120 5.86 -10.37 5.43
N ARG A 121 6.35 -10.21 4.19
CA ARG A 121 7.71 -10.60 3.81
C ARG A 121 8.76 -9.73 4.49
N ILE A 122 8.64 -8.41 4.41
CA ILE A 122 9.61 -7.51 5.05
C ILE A 122 9.59 -7.67 6.58
N GLY A 123 8.43 -7.92 7.18
CA GLY A 123 8.32 -8.24 8.61
C GLY A 123 9.19 -9.42 9.02
N LYS A 124 9.15 -10.53 8.26
CA LYS A 124 10.02 -11.69 8.50
C LYS A 124 11.51 -11.36 8.36
N THR A 125 11.87 -10.51 7.41
CA THR A 125 13.27 -10.06 7.25
C THR A 125 13.71 -9.22 8.44
N ILE A 126 12.84 -8.35 8.96
CA ILE A 126 13.09 -7.55 10.18
C ILE A 126 13.27 -8.48 11.38
N ASP A 127 12.39 -9.46 11.58
CA ASP A 127 12.51 -10.43 12.67
C ASP A 127 13.85 -11.19 12.61
N ALA A 128 14.25 -11.64 11.42
CA ALA A 128 15.54 -12.29 11.22
C ALA A 128 16.74 -11.37 11.48
N ILE A 129 16.64 -10.07 11.18
CA ILE A 129 17.67 -9.08 11.54
C ILE A 129 17.78 -8.99 13.07
N LEU A 130 16.65 -8.87 13.77
CA LEU A 130 16.60 -8.75 15.22
C LEU A 130 17.25 -9.96 15.91
N GLU A 131 16.98 -11.18 15.42
CA GLU A 131 17.64 -12.41 15.89
C GLU A 131 19.16 -12.38 15.75
N GLN A 132 19.69 -11.73 14.71
CA GLN A 132 21.14 -11.61 14.49
C GLN A 132 21.79 -10.47 15.28
N THR A 133 20.99 -9.64 15.96
CA THR A 133 21.43 -8.48 16.74
C THR A 133 21.13 -8.58 18.23
N ASN A 134 20.37 -9.58 18.66
CA ASN A 134 20.17 -9.89 20.07
C ASN A 134 21.37 -10.70 20.57
N ASP A 135 22.21 -10.04 21.39
CA ASP A 135 23.21 -10.68 22.26
C ASP A 135 22.56 -11.22 23.54
#